data_AF-A0A6B3FIT1-F1
#
_entry.id   AF-A0A6B3FIT1-F1
#
_cell.length_a   1.000
_cell.length_b   1.000
_cell.length_c   1.000
_cell.angle_alpha   90.00
_cell.angle_beta   90.00
_cell.angle_gamma   90.00
#
_symmetry.space_group_name_H-M   'P 1'
#
loop_
_entity.id
_entity.type
_entity.pdbx_description
1 polymer ?
#
loop_
_entity_poly.entity_id
_entity_poly.type
_entity_poly.pdbx_seq_one_letter_code
_entity_poly.pdbx_strand_id
1 'polypeptide(L)'
;PTFKEVVEELFVRGLVKAVFATETLALGINMPARSVVLEKLVKWNGEQHADITPGEYTQLTGRAGRRGIDVEGHAVVLWQRAMSPEHLAGLAGTRTYPLRSSFRPSYNMAVNLVQQFGRHRSRELLETSFAQFHADRSVVG
;
A
#
# COMPACT_ATOMS: atom_id res chain seq x y z
N PRO A 1 -10.26 11.40 -13.42
CA PRO A 1 -10.61 12.31 -12.30
C PRO A 1 -12.12 12.34 -12.05
N THR A 2 -12.90 12.85 -13.00
CA THR A 2 -14.35 13.07 -12.84
C THR A 2 -15.16 11.79 -12.59
N PHE A 3 -14.86 10.69 -13.28
CA PHE A 3 -15.59 9.43 -13.07
C PHE A 3 -15.42 8.90 -11.63
N LYS A 4 -14.20 8.97 -11.08
CA LYS A 4 -13.91 8.55 -9.70
C LYS A 4 -14.72 9.41 -8.71
N GLU A 5 -14.70 10.73 -8.87
CA GLU A 5 -15.44 11.66 -8.02
C GLU A 5 -16.95 11.39 -8.03
N VAL A 6 -17.53 11.11 -9.21
CA VAL A 6 -18.95 10.77 -9.34
C VAL A 6 -19.26 9.46 -8.60
N VAL A 7 -18.44 8.42 -8.74
CA VAL A 7 -18.63 7.16 -8.00
C VAL A 7 -18.53 7.39 -6.49
N GLU A 8 -17.57 8.20 -6.04
CA GLU A 8 -17.42 8.60 -4.64
C GLU A 8 -18.67 9.30 -4.09
N GLU A 9 -19.18 10.30 -4.82
CA GLU A 9 -20.37 11.04 -4.42
C GLU A 9 -21.60 10.11 -4.33
N LEU A 10 -21.82 9.28 -5.37
CA LEU A 10 -22.96 8.37 -5.41
C LEU A 10 -22.88 7.29 -4.32
N PHE A 11 -21.68 6.82 -3.98
CA PHE A 11 -21.48 5.84 -2.90
C PHE A 11 -21.76 6.44 -1.53
N VAL A 12 -21.23 7.64 -1.24
CA VAL A 12 -21.47 8.35 0.03
C VAL A 12 -22.95 8.68 0.21
N ARG A 13 -23.64 9.06 -0.87
CA ARG A 13 -25.10 9.28 -0.88
C ARG A 13 -25.91 7.98 -0.77
N GLY A 14 -25.25 6.82 -0.84
CA GLY A 14 -25.88 5.51 -0.78
C GLY A 14 -26.69 5.14 -2.02
N LEU A 15 -26.47 5.80 -3.16
CA LEU A 15 -27.09 5.48 -4.45
C LEU A 15 -26.37 4.30 -5.12
N VAL A 16 -25.07 4.17 -4.88
CA VAL A 16 -24.27 2.99 -5.23
C VAL A 16 -24.00 2.18 -3.96
N LYS A 17 -24.35 0.89 -3.97
CA LYS A 17 -24.18 -0.01 -2.80
C LYS A 17 -22.93 -0.88 -2.88
N ALA A 18 -22.38 -1.07 -4.08
CA ALA A 18 -21.21 -1.91 -4.32
C ALA A 18 -20.31 -1.25 -5.35
N VAL A 19 -19.00 -1.30 -5.10
CA VAL A 19 -17.96 -0.77 -6.00
C VAL A 19 -16.92 -1.86 -6.18
N PHE A 20 -16.54 -2.11 -7.42
CA PHE A 20 -15.40 -2.96 -7.77
C PHE A 20 -14.22 -2.06 -8.07
N ALA A 21 -13.14 -2.23 -7.32
CA ALA A 21 -11.95 -1.39 -7.41
C ALA A 21 -10.68 -2.25 -7.47
N THR A 22 -9.72 -1.80 -8.27
CA THR A 22 -8.35 -2.29 -8.21
C THR A 22 -7.65 -1.73 -6.98
N GLU A 23 -6.51 -2.31 -6.58
CA GLU A 23 -5.72 -1.86 -5.42
C GLU A 23 -5.42 -0.35 -5.47
N THR A 24 -4.94 0.14 -6.63
CA THR A 24 -4.58 1.56 -6.80
C THR A 24 -5.78 2.49 -6.62
N LEU A 25 -6.96 2.06 -7.09
CA LEU A 25 -8.18 2.83 -6.89
C LEU A 25 -8.61 2.78 -5.41
N ALA A 26 -8.57 1.61 -4.77
CA ALA A 26 -8.98 1.40 -3.38
C ALA A 26 -8.11 2.19 -2.37
N LEU A 27 -6.81 2.34 -2.64
CA LEU A 27 -5.92 3.17 -1.83
C LEU A 27 -6.20 4.67 -2.01
N GLY A 28 -6.59 5.08 -3.22
CA GLY A 28 -6.78 6.49 -3.57
C GLY A 28 -8.16 7.08 -3.30
N ILE A 29 -9.18 6.27 -2.98
CA ILE A 29 -10.57 6.73 -2.78
C ILE A 29 -10.87 7.00 -1.30
N ASN A 30 -11.73 8.00 -1.02
CA ASN A 30 -12.25 8.25 0.33
C ASN A 30 -13.69 7.73 0.49
N MET A 31 -13.89 6.43 0.30
CA MET A 31 -15.18 5.76 0.43
C MET A 31 -15.13 4.68 1.53
N PRO A 32 -15.41 5.01 2.80
CA PRO A 32 -15.53 3.98 3.84
C PRO A 32 -16.77 3.12 3.56
N ALA A 33 -16.59 1.81 3.50
CA ALA A 33 -17.65 0.84 3.24
C ALA A 33 -17.98 0.08 4.53
N ARG A 34 -19.20 -0.44 4.67
CA ARG A 34 -19.50 -1.34 5.80
C ARG A 34 -18.66 -2.62 5.74
N SER A 35 -18.47 -3.13 4.52
CA SER A 35 -17.73 -4.36 4.26
C SER A 35 -16.79 -4.19 3.08
N VAL A 36 -15.65 -4.88 3.14
CA VAL A 36 -14.68 -5.01 2.04
C VAL A 36 -14.56 -6.48 1.68
N VAL A 37 -14.50 -6.78 0.37
CA VAL A 37 -14.30 -8.13 -0.14
C VAL A 37 -12.99 -8.16 -0.93
N LEU A 38 -12.10 -9.07 -0.53
CA LEU A 38 -10.83 -9.34 -1.19
C LEU A 38 -10.99 -10.59 -2.05
N GLU A 39 -10.93 -10.41 -3.38
CA GLU A 39 -11.03 -11.54 -4.32
C GLU A 39 -9.79 -12.44 -4.26
N LYS A 40 -8.60 -11.84 -4.22
CA LYS A 40 -7.29 -12.49 -4.27
C LYS A 40 -6.35 -11.84 -3.26
N LEU A 41 -5.46 -12.65 -2.69
CA LEU A 41 -4.36 -12.20 -1.83
C LEU A 41 -3.02 -12.09 -2.60
N VAL A 42 -3.09 -12.06 -3.92
CA VAL A 42 -1.94 -11.91 -4.82
C VAL A 42 -2.16 -10.71 -5.73
N LYS A 43 -1.07 -10.02 -6.06
CA LYS A 43 -1.09 -8.87 -6.95
C LYS A 43 0.09 -8.86 -7.91
N TRP A 44 -0.05 -8.14 -9.02
CA TRP A 44 1.06 -7.87 -9.92
C TRP A 44 1.92 -6.74 -9.37
N ASN A 45 3.20 -6.99 -9.11
CA ASN A 45 4.13 -5.98 -8.59
C ASN A 45 4.94 -5.25 -9.68
N GLY A 46 4.63 -5.49 -10.95
CA GLY A 46 5.40 -5.00 -12.11
C GLY A 46 6.21 -6.09 -12.82
N GLU A 47 6.60 -7.15 -12.10
CA GLU A 47 7.46 -8.23 -12.60
C GLU A 47 6.80 -9.61 -12.48
N GLN A 48 6.11 -9.86 -11.38
CA GLN A 48 5.45 -11.14 -11.10
C GLN A 48 4.18 -10.95 -10.27
N HIS A 49 3.39 -12.03 -10.19
CA HIS A 49 2.34 -12.14 -9.18
C HIS A 49 3.00 -12.45 -7.84
N ALA A 50 2.87 -11.54 -6.89
CA ALA A 50 3.41 -11.63 -5.54
C ALA A 50 2.26 -11.58 -4.52
N ASP A 51 2.46 -12.21 -3.37
CA ASP A 51 1.52 -12.11 -2.26
C ASP A 51 1.41 -10.65 -1.78
N ILE A 52 0.21 -10.26 -1.34
CA ILE A 52 0.03 -8.96 -0.69
C ILE A 52 0.78 -8.95 0.64
N THR A 53 1.32 -7.80 0.97
CA THR A 53 1.98 -7.59 2.26
C THR A 53 0.96 -7.37 3.37
N PRO A 54 1.31 -7.61 4.66
CA PRO A 54 0.42 -7.28 5.78
C PRO A 54 -0.01 -5.81 5.83
N GLY A 55 0.86 -4.89 5.39
CA GLY A 55 0.55 -3.47 5.32
C GLY A 55 -0.48 -3.14 4.23
N GLU A 56 -0.43 -3.82 3.09
CA GLU A 56 -1.44 -3.70 2.03
C GLU A 56 -2.76 -4.34 2.46
N TYR A 57 -2.70 -5.52 3.07
CA TYR A 57 -3.88 -6.17 3.66
C TYR A 57 -4.58 -5.25 4.68
N THR A 58 -3.82 -4.62 5.57
CA THR A 58 -4.35 -3.67 6.57
C THR A 58 -4.94 -2.43 5.91
N GLN A 59 -4.30 -1.88 4.88
CA GLN A 59 -4.83 -0.72 4.14
C GLN A 59 -6.14 -1.03 3.41
N LEU A 60 -6.25 -2.21 2.82
CA LEU A 60 -7.46 -2.63 2.11
C LEU A 60 -8.60 -2.93 3.10
N THR A 61 -8.33 -3.74 4.13
CA THR A 61 -9.35 -4.13 5.13
C THR A 61 -9.76 -2.99 6.05
N GLY A 62 -8.86 -2.02 6.29
CA GLY A 62 -9.15 -0.79 7.06
C GLY A 62 -10.17 0.15 6.40
N ARG A 63 -10.61 -0.12 5.17
CA ARG A 63 -11.74 0.56 4.52
C ARG A 63 -13.11 0.02 4.96
N ALA A 64 -13.14 -1.13 5.65
CA ALA A 64 -14.35 -1.69 6.23
C ALA A 64 -14.68 -1.03 7.57
N GLY A 65 -15.96 -0.76 7.79
CA GLY A 65 -16.49 -0.07 8.95
C GLY A 65 -16.52 1.45 8.78
N ARG A 66 -17.70 2.04 8.89
CA ARG A 66 -17.89 3.49 8.86
C ARG A 66 -17.95 4.04 10.28
N ARG A 67 -16.98 4.88 10.61
CA ARG A 67 -16.88 5.51 11.94
C ARG A 67 -18.17 6.23 12.31
N GLY A 68 -18.72 5.92 13.48
CA GLY A 68 -19.93 6.55 14.01
C GLY A 68 -21.25 6.04 13.42
N ILE A 69 -21.20 5.05 12.51
CA ILE A 69 -22.40 4.45 11.90
C ILE A 69 -22.42 2.94 12.11
N ASP A 70 -21.32 2.26 11.81
CA ASP A 70 -21.21 0.81 11.96
C ASP A 70 -20.61 0.44 13.33
N VAL A 71 -21.17 -0.59 13.98
CA VAL A 71 -20.62 -1.17 15.23
C VAL A 71 -19.30 -1.89 14.96
N GLU A 72 -19.21 -2.54 13.80
CA GLU A 72 -18.04 -3.27 13.34
C GLU A 72 -17.93 -3.20 11.80
N GLY A 73 -16.70 -3.35 11.29
CA GLY A 73 -16.42 -3.48 9.87
C GLY A 73 -16.13 -4.93 9.50
N HIS A 74 -16.59 -5.38 8.33
CA HIS A 74 -16.35 -6.75 7.88
C HIS A 74 -15.35 -6.79 6.72
N ALA A 75 -14.26 -7.55 6.88
CA ALA A 75 -13.36 -7.89 5.80
C ALA A 75 -13.55 -9.36 5.43
N VAL A 76 -13.96 -9.62 4.18
CA VAL A 76 -14.22 -10.97 3.67
C VAL A 76 -13.16 -11.31 2.63
N VAL A 77 -12.48 -12.43 2.80
CA VAL A 77 -11.55 -12.96 1.80
C VAL A 77 -12.22 -14.13 1.09
N LEU A 78 -12.29 -14.07 -0.23
CA LEU A 78 -12.85 -15.18 -1.02
C LEU A 78 -11.88 -16.37 -1.00
N TRP A 79 -12.40 -17.53 -0.63
CA TRP A 79 -11.63 -18.76 -0.60
C TRP A 79 -11.19 -19.17 -2.01
N GLN A 80 -9.95 -19.67 -2.12
CA GLN A 80 -9.39 -20.24 -3.34
C GLN A 80 -8.64 -21.52 -3.02
N ARG A 81 -8.63 -22.51 -3.93
CA ARG A 81 -7.98 -23.82 -3.68
C ARG A 81 -6.49 -23.72 -3.35
N ALA A 82 -5.80 -22.68 -3.83
CA ALA A 82 -4.39 -22.45 -3.58
C ALA A 82 -4.10 -21.65 -2.30
N MET A 83 -5.13 -21.25 -1.54
CA MET A 83 -5.00 -20.45 -0.33
C MET A 83 -4.83 -21.35 0.90
N SER A 84 -3.88 -21.00 1.76
CA SER A 84 -3.74 -21.59 3.10
C SER A 84 -4.32 -20.65 4.16
N PRO A 85 -5.20 -21.10 5.07
CA PRO A 85 -5.71 -20.29 6.17
C PRO A 85 -4.62 -19.68 7.05
N GLU A 86 -3.49 -20.37 7.21
CA GLU A 86 -2.33 -19.93 7.99
C GLU A 86 -1.70 -18.68 7.40
N HIS A 87 -1.60 -18.61 6.06
CA HIS A 87 -1.11 -17.42 5.37
C HIS A 87 -2.01 -16.22 5.61
N LEU A 88 -3.33 -16.39 5.51
CA LEU A 88 -4.29 -15.32 5.81
C LEU A 88 -4.20 -14.88 7.27
N ALA A 89 -4.07 -15.82 8.21
CA ALA A 89 -3.88 -15.51 9.62
C ALA A 89 -2.57 -14.72 9.85
N GLY A 90 -1.50 -15.06 9.12
CA GLY A 90 -0.24 -14.31 9.14
C GLY A 90 -0.38 -12.86 8.67
N LEU A 91 -1.13 -12.63 7.58
CA LEU A 91 -1.43 -11.28 7.10
C LEU A 91 -2.23 -10.46 8.12
N ALA A 92 -3.27 -11.05 8.71
CA ALA A 92 -4.13 -10.38 9.67
C ALA A 92 -3.48 -10.17 11.05
N GLY A 93 -2.58 -11.08 11.47
CA GLY A 93 -1.93 -11.04 12.78
C GLY A 93 -0.71 -10.13 12.86
N THR A 94 -0.11 -9.75 11.74
CA THR A 94 1.12 -8.95 11.71
C THR A 94 0.83 -7.49 12.06
N ARG A 95 1.29 -7.04 13.22
CA ARG A 95 1.04 -5.67 13.74
C ARG A 95 2.04 -4.62 13.29
N THR A 96 3.25 -5.04 12.91
CA THR A 96 4.34 -4.14 12.54
C THR A 96 4.99 -4.63 11.26
N TYR A 97 4.97 -3.80 10.23
CA TYR A 97 5.65 -4.01 8.97
C TYR A 97 6.65 -2.87 8.75
N PRO A 98 7.96 -3.16 8.67
CA PRO A 98 8.97 -2.11 8.58
C PRO A 98 8.87 -1.39 7.23
N LEU A 99 8.89 -0.06 7.28
CA LEU A 99 9.03 0.75 6.08
C LEU A 99 10.41 0.50 5.49
N ARG A 100 10.46 0.04 4.24
CA ARG A 100 11.70 -0.14 3.48
C ARG A 100 11.90 1.03 2.54
N SER A 101 13.14 1.50 2.43
CA SER A 101 13.48 2.53 1.46
C SER A 101 13.35 1.99 0.04
N SER A 102 12.56 2.68 -0.79
CA SER A 102 12.52 2.45 -2.25
C SER A 102 13.57 3.27 -2.99
N PHE A 103 14.44 4.00 -2.28
CA PHE A 103 15.40 4.91 -2.87
C PHE A 103 16.44 4.14 -3.70
N ARG A 104 16.51 4.45 -5.00
CA ARG A 104 17.54 3.98 -5.93
C ARG A 104 18.05 5.18 -6.73
N PRO A 105 19.33 5.56 -6.63
CA PRO A 105 19.88 6.65 -7.42
C PRO A 105 19.74 6.34 -8.92
N SER A 106 19.13 7.26 -9.67
CA SER A 106 19.07 7.18 -11.14
C SER A 106 20.15 8.04 -11.77
N TYR A 107 20.51 7.76 -13.03
CA TYR A 107 21.49 8.58 -13.77
C TYR A 107 21.07 10.05 -13.83
N ASN A 108 19.80 10.32 -14.15
CA ASN A 108 19.27 11.68 -14.19
C ASN A 108 19.41 12.39 -12.84
N MET A 109 19.10 11.69 -11.74
CA MET A 109 19.28 12.24 -10.39
C MET A 109 20.75 12.54 -10.10
N ALA A 110 21.66 11.62 -10.41
CA ALA A 110 23.10 11.81 -10.18
C ALA A 110 23.65 13.02 -10.96
N VAL A 111 23.28 13.15 -12.24
CA VAL A 111 23.69 14.29 -13.08
C VAL A 111 23.13 15.61 -12.51
N ASN A 112 21.84 15.66 -12.19
CA ASN A 112 21.21 16.87 -11.65
C ASN A 112 21.81 17.29 -10.31
N LEU A 113 22.05 16.33 -9.40
CA LEU A 113 22.68 16.60 -8.11
C LEU A 113 24.09 17.18 -8.30
N VAL A 114 24.91 16.54 -9.14
CA VAL A 114 26.29 17.01 -9.39
C VAL A 114 26.30 18.37 -10.07
N GLN A 115 25.39 18.62 -11.02
CA GLN A 115 25.27 19.92 -11.68
C GLN A 115 24.87 21.03 -10.69
N GLN A 116 23.94 20.74 -9.78
CA GLN A 116 23.39 21.75 -8.87
C GLN A 116 24.24 21.98 -7.62
N PHE A 117 24.85 20.93 -7.07
CA PHE A 117 25.52 20.95 -5.76
C PHE A 117 27.00 20.57 -5.81
N GLY A 118 27.51 20.13 -6.97
CA GLY A 118 28.86 19.60 -7.11
C GLY A 118 29.00 18.17 -6.56
N ARG A 119 30.09 17.50 -6.91
CA ARG A 119 30.30 16.07 -6.62
C ARG A 119 30.32 15.74 -5.12
N HIS A 120 31.01 16.53 -4.31
CA HIS A 120 31.20 16.24 -2.88
C HIS A 120 29.88 16.31 -2.11
N ARG A 121 29.17 17.45 -2.22
CA ARG A 121 27.89 17.66 -1.54
C ARG A 121 26.80 16.72 -2.03
N SER A 122 26.81 16.35 -3.31
CA SER A 122 25.88 15.35 -3.85
C SER A 122 26.06 13.98 -3.21
N ARG A 123 27.31 13.59 -2.92
CA ARG A 123 27.61 12.33 -2.24
C ARG A 123 27.10 12.34 -0.80
N GLU A 124 27.37 13.41 -0.05
CA GLU A 124 26.86 13.56 1.32
C GLU A 124 25.32 13.47 1.36
N LEU A 125 24.62 14.09 0.40
CA LEU A 125 23.17 14.02 0.30
C LEU A 125 22.67 12.59 0.08
N LEU A 126 23.34 11.81 -0.77
CA LEU A 126 23.01 10.39 -0.97
C LEU A 126 23.28 9.56 0.29
N GLU A 127 24.33 9.89 1.04
CA GLU A 127 24.69 9.25 2.31
C GLU A 127 23.68 9.56 3.43
N THR A 128 22.96 10.69 3.36
CA THR A 128 21.83 10.98 4.27
C THR A 128 20.52 10.29 3.88
N SER A 129 20.50 9.47 2.83
CA SER A 129 19.27 8.82 2.37
C SER A 129 18.75 7.76 3.36
N PHE A 130 17.44 7.55 3.36
CA PHE A 130 16.81 6.49 4.18
C PHE A 130 17.32 5.08 3.80
N ALA A 131 17.76 4.89 2.55
CA ALA A 131 18.42 3.64 2.14
C ALA A 131 19.76 3.45 2.83
N GLN A 132 20.60 4.50 2.88
CA GLN A 132 21.89 4.46 3.55
C GLN A 132 21.72 4.26 5.06
N PHE A 133 20.79 4.99 5.69
CA PHE A 133 20.46 4.82 7.11
C PHE A 133 20.09 3.38 7.47
N HIS A 134 19.34 2.68 6.61
CA HIS A 134 19.02 1.27 6.81
C HIS A 134 20.21 0.34 6.62
N ALA A 135 21.07 0.61 5.61
CA ALA A 135 22.27 -0.18 5.38
C ALA A 135 23.23 -0.10 6.58
N ASP A 136 23.48 1.10 7.10
CA ASP A 136 24.37 1.33 8.24
C ASP A 136 23.88 0.60 9.49
N ARG A 137 22.56 0.60 9.77
CA ARG A 137 21.99 -0.13 10.91
C ARG A 137 22.03 -1.65 10.76
N SER A 138 22.06 -2.18 9.54
CA SER A 138 22.13 -3.63 9.30
C SER A 138 23.53 -4.21 9.50
N VAL A 139 24.58 -3.37 9.50
CA VAL A 139 25.99 -3.77 9.65
C VAL A 139 26.46 -3.71 11.11
N VAL A 140 25.75 -2.99 11.99
CA VAL A 140 26.11 -2.80 13.42
C VAL A 140 25.31 -3.75 14.34
N GLY A 141 24.73 -4.83 13.78
CA GLY A 141 23.96 -5.84 14.50
C GLY A 141 24.63 -7.20 14.51
#